data_AF-A0A7Y5WGW9-F1
#
_entry.id   AF-A0A7Y5WGW9-F1
#
_cell.length_a   1.000
_cell.length_b   1.000
_cell.length_c   1.000
_cell.angle_alpha   90.00
_cell.angle_beta   90.00
_cell.angle_gamma   90.00
#
_symmetry.space_group_name_H-M   'P 1'
#
loop_
_entity.id
_entity.type
_entity.pdbx_description
1 polymer ?
#
loop_
_entity_poly.entity_id
_entity_poly.type
_entity_poly.pdbx_seq_one_letter_code
_entity_poly.pdbx_strand_id
1 'polypeptide(L)'
;MTRPDVPDGGWDAAWEQALDELERTLDHTERLLLGADDLPAADAWTPPVIPAPLPAAMLDRAVALNVRQQLLISRTVAAMSDSRRNAALVDRVADATGARRTDRPVYVDLRA
;
A
#
# COMPACT_ATOMS: atom_id res chain seq x y z
N MET A 1 42.54 5.67 -8.59
CA MET A 1 41.31 4.88 -8.43
C MET A 1 40.48 5.09 -9.68
N THR A 2 40.65 4.20 -10.67
CA THR A 2 40.00 4.26 -11.97
C THR A 2 38.55 3.80 -11.82
N ARG A 3 37.59 4.68 -12.12
CA ARG A 3 36.16 4.34 -12.19
C ARG A 3 36.00 3.20 -13.22
N PRO A 4 35.37 2.06 -12.89
CA PRO A 4 35.09 1.05 -13.88
C PRO A 4 34.16 1.66 -14.94
N ASP A 5 34.61 1.59 -16.19
CA ASP A 5 33.96 2.08 -17.40
C ASP A 5 32.78 1.14 -17.74
N VAL A 6 31.73 1.20 -16.93
CA VAL A 6 30.45 0.59 -17.29
C VAL A 6 29.77 1.58 -18.24
N PRO A 7 29.43 1.17 -19.47
CA PRO A 7 28.86 2.08 -20.46
C PRO A 7 27.65 2.78 -19.86
N ASP A 8 27.58 4.11 -19.98
CA ASP A 8 26.57 4.95 -19.31
C ASP A 8 25.13 4.41 -19.50
N GLY A 9 24.84 3.79 -20.65
CA GLY A 9 23.54 3.16 -20.94
C GLY A 9 23.13 2.00 -20.03
N GLY A 10 24.08 1.32 -19.37
CA GLY A 10 23.76 0.25 -18.40
C GLY A 10 23.23 0.78 -17.06
N TRP A 11 23.71 1.95 -16.64
CA TRP A 11 23.24 2.59 -15.42
C TRP A 11 21.95 3.37 -15.64
N ASP A 12 21.80 4.00 -16.79
CA ASP A 12 20.55 4.65 -17.18
C ASP A 12 19.41 3.64 -17.21
N ALA A 13 19.61 2.47 -17.82
CA ALA A 13 18.62 1.39 -17.83
C ALA A 13 18.28 0.88 -16.41
N ALA A 14 19.27 0.80 -15.50
CA ALA A 14 19.03 0.42 -14.12
C ALA A 14 18.16 1.46 -13.37
N TRP A 15 18.40 2.75 -13.62
CA TRP A 15 17.58 3.83 -13.07
C TRP A 15 16.17 3.85 -13.66
N GLU A 16 16.01 3.62 -14.96
CA GLU A 16 14.70 3.48 -15.60
C GLU A 16 13.91 2.34 -14.95
N GLN A 17 14.51 1.16 -14.87
CA GLN A 17 13.87 -0.01 -14.25
C GLN A 17 13.47 0.27 -12.79
N ALA A 18 14.33 0.93 -12.03
CA ALA A 18 14.05 1.33 -10.66
C ALA A 18 12.87 2.29 -10.53
N LEU A 19 12.81 3.33 -11.38
CA LEU A 19 11.71 4.29 -11.37
C LEU A 19 10.39 3.66 -11.87
N ASP A 20 10.46 2.74 -12.84
CA ASP A 20 9.30 1.99 -13.33
C ASP A 20 8.71 1.07 -12.26
N GLU A 21 9.56 0.38 -11.50
CA GLU A 21 9.11 -0.45 -10.36
C GLU A 21 8.45 0.40 -9.27
N LEU A 22 9.06 1.55 -8.95
CA LEU A 22 8.48 2.48 -7.98
C LEU A 22 7.12 2.96 -8.45
N GLU A 23 6.99 3.39 -9.70
CA GLU A 23 5.73 3.87 -10.27
C GLU A 23 4.63 2.80 -10.23
N ARG A 24 4.94 1.56 -10.63
CA ARG A 24 4.00 0.43 -10.52
C ARG A 24 3.55 0.17 -9.08
N THR A 25 4.46 0.31 -8.11
CA THR A 25 4.15 0.17 -6.69
C THR A 25 3.21 1.27 -6.20
N LEU A 26 3.42 2.51 -6.65
CA LEU A 26 2.54 3.63 -6.29
C LEU A 26 1.14 3.46 -6.91
N ASP A 27 1.05 3.05 -8.17
CA ASP A 27 -0.23 2.75 -8.84
C ASP A 27 -1.00 1.63 -8.13
N HIS A 28 -0.29 0.58 -7.72
CA HIS A 28 -0.86 -0.51 -6.93
C HIS A 28 -1.42 0.00 -5.59
N THR A 29 -0.63 0.78 -4.85
CA THR A 29 -1.02 1.36 -3.55
C THR A 29 -2.24 2.27 -3.69
N GLU A 30 -2.30 3.08 -4.74
CA GLU A 30 -3.43 3.96 -4.99
C GLU A 30 -4.72 3.19 -5.26
N ARG A 31 -4.66 2.09 -6.02
CA ARG A 31 -5.82 1.21 -6.24
C ARG A 31 -6.30 0.56 -4.94
N LEU A 32 -5.39 0.11 -4.08
CA LEU A 32 -5.75 -0.40 -2.75
C LEU A 32 -6.49 0.65 -1.92
N LEU A 33 -6.02 1.90 -1.92
CA LEU A 33 -6.68 2.99 -1.19
C LEU A 33 -8.07 3.35 -1.75
N LEU A 34 -8.34 3.02 -3.02
CA LEU A 34 -9.66 3.19 -3.64
C LEU A 34 -10.61 2.00 -3.38
N GLY A 35 -10.19 1.00 -2.61
CA GLY A 35 -11.00 -0.16 -2.25
C GLY A 35 -10.94 -1.32 -3.24
N ALA A 36 -9.82 -1.49 -3.96
CA ALA A 36 -9.58 -2.72 -4.72
C ALA A 36 -9.31 -3.88 -3.76
N ASP A 37 -10.27 -4.80 -3.62
CA ASP A 37 -10.27 -5.86 -2.59
C ASP A 37 -9.37 -7.08 -2.90
N ASP A 38 -8.81 -7.19 -4.11
CA ASP A 38 -8.21 -8.46 -4.59
C ASP A 38 -6.84 -8.27 -5.28
N LEU A 39 -6.03 -7.36 -4.75
CA LEU A 39 -4.67 -7.18 -5.20
C LEU A 39 -3.72 -8.08 -4.38
N PRO A 40 -2.86 -8.89 -5.04
CA PRO A 40 -1.88 -9.69 -4.32
C PRO A 40 -1.01 -8.77 -3.46
N ALA A 41 -0.64 -9.22 -2.26
CA ALA A 41 0.24 -8.47 -1.38
C ALA A 41 1.49 -8.05 -2.17
N ALA A 42 1.71 -6.73 -2.28
CA ALA A 42 2.92 -6.23 -2.91
C ALA A 42 4.13 -6.66 -2.09
N ASP A 43 5.19 -7.08 -2.79
CA ASP A 43 6.47 -7.34 -2.14
C ASP A 43 6.96 -6.09 -1.40
N ALA A 44 7.65 -6.29 -0.28
CA ALA A 44 8.23 -5.18 0.47
C ALA A 44 9.21 -4.42 -0.44
N TRP A 45 8.90 -3.15 -0.71
CA TRP A 45 9.75 -2.31 -1.56
C TRP A 45 11.17 -2.24 -0.99
N THR A 46 12.14 -2.63 -1.80
CA THR A 46 13.56 -2.58 -1.47
C THR A 46 14.20 -1.47 -2.30
N PRO A 47 14.87 -0.48 -1.69
CA PRO A 47 15.57 0.55 -2.44
C PRO A 47 16.61 -0.06 -3.38
N PRO A 48 16.63 0.31 -4.67
CA PRO A 48 17.58 -0.23 -5.62
C PRO A 48 19.00 0.27 -5.31
N VAL A 49 19.96 -0.64 -5.31
CA VAL A 49 21.38 -0.31 -5.13
C VAL A 49 21.99 -0.07 -6.50
N ILE A 50 21.97 1.20 -6.92
CA ILE A 50 22.56 1.62 -8.20
C ILE A 50 23.85 2.39 -7.88
N PRO A 51 25.03 1.90 -8.29
CA PRO A 51 26.33 2.49 -7.95
C PRO A 51 26.67 3.76 -8.75
N ALA A 52 25.67 4.37 -9.40
CA ALA A 52 25.78 5.57 -10.21
C ALA A 52 24.74 6.60 -9.75
N PRO A 53 25.05 7.91 -9.82
CA PRO A 53 24.08 8.95 -9.52
C PRO A 53 22.90 8.91 -10.50
N LEU A 54 21.76 9.45 -10.08
CA LEU A 54 20.59 9.60 -10.95
C LEU A 54 20.91 10.48 -12.17
N PRO A 55 20.59 10.04 -13.41
CA PRO A 55 20.78 10.85 -14.60
C PRO A 55 19.93 12.12 -14.56
N ALA A 56 20.48 13.25 -15.01
CA ALA A 56 19.80 14.54 -14.97
C ALA A 56 18.46 14.54 -15.73
N ALA A 57 18.37 13.77 -16.82
CA ALA A 57 17.14 13.61 -17.61
C ALA A 57 16.00 12.94 -16.83
N MET A 58 16.31 12.21 -15.76
CA MET A 58 15.31 11.49 -14.94
C MET A 58 14.98 12.21 -13.63
N LEU A 59 15.64 13.35 -13.35
CA LEU A 59 15.49 14.07 -12.09
C LEU A 59 14.04 14.52 -11.85
N ASP A 60 13.42 15.14 -12.86
CA ASP A 60 12.04 15.63 -12.75
C ASP A 60 11.05 14.50 -12.47
N ARG A 61 11.24 13.34 -13.14
CA ARG A 61 10.44 12.13 -12.91
C ARG A 61 10.61 11.62 -11.48
N ALA A 62 11.85 11.51 -11.00
CA ALA A 62 12.13 11.03 -9.65
C ALA A 62 11.53 11.95 -8.57
N VAL A 63 11.58 13.27 -8.77
CA VAL A 63 10.96 14.26 -7.87
C VAL A 63 9.45 14.11 -7.85
N ALA A 64 8.81 13.97 -9.02
CA ALA A 64 7.37 13.76 -9.11
C ALA A 64 6.92 12.47 -8.39
N LEU A 65 7.65 11.37 -8.58
CA LEU A 65 7.38 10.10 -7.89
C LEU A 65 7.57 10.23 -6.38
N ASN A 66 8.59 10.96 -5.91
CA ASN A 66 8.82 11.16 -4.48
C ASN A 66 7.66 11.93 -3.82
N VAL A 67 7.19 13.02 -4.45
CA VAL A 67 6.02 13.77 -3.97
C VAL A 67 4.79 12.88 -3.91
N ARG A 68 4.53 12.09 -4.96
CA ARG A 68 3.41 11.13 -5.00
C ARG A 68 3.51 10.08 -3.88
N GLN A 69 4.71 9.56 -3.62
CA GLN A 69 4.95 8.60 -2.54
C GLN A 69 4.62 9.21 -1.17
N GLN A 70 5.05 10.44 -0.88
CA GLN A 70 4.75 11.12 0.39
C GLN A 70 3.25 11.31 0.58
N LEU A 71 2.53 11.72 -0.48
CA LEU A 71 1.07 11.85 -0.46
C LEU A 71 0.39 10.51 -0.17
N LEU A 72 0.81 9.43 -0.84
CA LEU A 72 0.24 8.10 -0.61
C LEU A 72 0.51 7.59 0.81
N ILE A 73 1.71 7.81 1.37
CA ILE A 73 2.02 7.46 2.77
C ILE A 73 1.03 8.13 3.72
N SER A 74 0.80 9.44 3.56
CA SER A 74 -0.15 10.17 4.41
C SER A 74 -1.59 9.64 4.29
N ARG A 75 -2.04 9.32 3.07
CA ARG A 75 -3.36 8.75 2.79
C ARG A 75 -3.51 7.35 3.41
N THR A 76 -2.48 6.52 3.32
CA THR A 76 -2.48 5.18 3.93
C THR A 76 -2.59 5.24 5.45
N VAL A 77 -1.84 6.13 6.11
CA VAL A 77 -1.94 6.31 7.58
C VAL A 77 -3.34 6.78 7.99
N ALA A 78 -3.96 7.67 7.21
CA ALA A 78 -5.33 8.12 7.44
C ALA A 78 -6.33 6.96 7.27
N ALA A 79 -6.27 6.23 6.15
CA ALA A 79 -7.13 5.09 5.87
C ALA A 79 -7.03 3.99 6.94
N MET A 80 -5.83 3.69 7.43
CA MET A 80 -5.63 2.76 8.53
C MET A 80 -6.28 3.23 9.83
N SER A 81 -6.23 4.54 10.11
CA SER A 81 -6.83 5.13 11.31
C SER A 81 -8.35 5.07 11.25
N ASP A 82 -8.94 5.36 10.10
CA ASP A 82 -10.39 5.29 9.90
C ASP A 82 -10.89 3.84 9.90
N SER A 83 -10.13 2.91 9.31
CA SER A 83 -10.43 1.47 9.38
C SER A 83 -10.49 0.96 10.82
N ARG A 84 -9.54 1.37 11.68
CA ARG A 84 -9.56 1.03 13.12
C ARG A 84 -10.77 1.62 13.85
N ARG A 85 -11.14 2.87 13.54
CA ARG A 85 -12.32 3.52 14.14
C ARG A 85 -13.61 2.82 13.72
N ASN A 86 -13.73 2.44 12.45
CA ASN A 86 -14.88 1.72 11.92
C ASN A 86 -15.00 0.33 12.56
N ALA A 87 -13.91 -0.41 12.69
CA ALA A 87 -13.90 -1.69 13.39
C ALA A 87 -14.41 -1.55 14.85
N ALA A 88 -13.90 -0.56 15.59
CA ALA A 88 -14.33 -0.29 16.96
C ALA A 88 -15.80 0.16 17.06
N LEU A 89 -16.34 0.83 16.04
CA LEU A 89 -17.77 1.17 15.98
C LEU A 89 -18.62 -0.08 15.73
N VAL A 90 -18.21 -0.92 14.77
CA VAL A 90 -18.90 -2.19 14.45
C VAL A 90 -18.95 -3.10 15.68
N ASP A 91 -17.85 -3.23 16.42
CA ASP A 91 -17.80 -4.00 17.66
C ASP A 91 -18.79 -3.47 18.70
N ARG A 92 -18.84 -2.14 18.91
CA ARG A 92 -19.79 -1.53 19.85
C ARG A 92 -21.25 -1.74 19.45
N VAL A 93 -21.57 -1.69 18.16
CA VAL A 93 -22.92 -1.96 17.65
C VAL A 93 -23.27 -3.43 17.87
N ALA A 94 -22.35 -4.36 17.61
CA ALA A 94 -22.56 -5.80 17.84
C ALA A 94 -22.83 -6.11 19.32
N ASP A 95 -22.13 -5.43 20.23
CA ASP A 95 -22.35 -5.57 21.67
C ASP A 95 -23.69 -4.95 22.11
N ALA A 96 -24.02 -3.74 21.63
CA ALA A 96 -25.24 -3.03 22.00
C ALA A 96 -26.52 -3.67 21.43
N THR A 97 -26.46 -4.21 20.22
CA THR A 97 -27.58 -4.91 19.57
C THR A 97 -27.77 -6.34 20.09
N GLY A 98 -26.88 -6.81 20.96
CA GLY A 98 -26.90 -8.18 21.45
C GLY A 98 -26.61 -9.22 20.36
N ALA A 99 -26.18 -8.81 19.17
CA ALA A 99 -25.86 -9.73 18.06
C ALA A 99 -24.73 -10.72 18.43
N ARG A 100 -23.89 -10.37 19.41
CA ARG A 100 -22.87 -11.26 19.99
C ARG A 100 -23.41 -12.23 21.03
N ARG A 101 -24.59 -11.96 21.62
CA ARG A 101 -25.34 -12.97 22.35
C ARG A 101 -25.97 -13.88 21.31
N THR A 102 -25.59 -15.14 21.36
CA THR A 102 -26.30 -16.24 20.73
C THR A 102 -27.70 -16.38 21.35
N ASP A 103 -28.59 -15.40 21.12
CA ASP A 103 -30.04 -15.62 21.18
C ASP A 103 -30.43 -16.41 19.94
N ARG A 104 -29.97 -17.65 19.92
CA ARG A 104 -30.47 -18.66 18.99
C ARG A 104 -31.91 -18.92 19.44
N PRO A 105 -32.93 -18.64 18.61
CA PRO A 105 -34.31 -18.90 19.01
C PRO A 105 -34.46 -20.38 19.35
N VAL A 106 -34.77 -20.69 20.60
CA VAL A 106 -35.06 -22.05 21.07
C VAL A 106 -36.56 -22.24 20.97
N TYR A 107 -37.00 -23.19 20.15
CA TYR A 107 -38.40 -23.57 20.07
C TYR A 107 -38.72 -24.47 21.27
N VAL A 108 -39.57 -24.00 22.17
CA VAL A 108 -40.06 -24.78 23.32
C VAL A 108 -41.41 -25.38 22.91
N ASP A 109 -41.47 -26.71 22.75
CA ASP A 109 -42.73 -27.41 22.51
C ASP A 109 -43.50 -27.54 23.84
N LEU A 110 -44.61 -26.80 23.96
CA LEU A 110 -45.48 -26.79 25.14
C LEU A 110 -46.55 -27.90 25.06
N ARG A 111 -46.15 -29.12 24.71
CA ARG A 111 -47.05 -30.29 24.78
C ARG A 111 -46.86 -31.00 26.12
N ALA A 112 -47.79 -30.68 27.02
CA ALA A 112 -48.01 -31.28 28.33
C ALA A 112 -48.65 -32.67 28.23
#